data_AF-A0A960EAF1-F1
#
_entry.id   AF-A0A960EAF1-F1
#
_cell.length_a   1.000
_cell.length_b   1.000
_cell.length_c   1.000
_cell.angle_alpha   90.00
_cell.angle_beta   90.00
_cell.angle_gamma   90.00
#
_symmetry.space_group_name_H-M   'P 1'
#
loop_
_entity.id
_entity.type
_entity.pdbx_description
1 polymer ?
#
loop_
_entity_poly.entity_id
_entity_poly.type
_entity_poly.pdbx_seq_one_letter_code
_entity_poly.pdbx_strand_id
1 'polypeptide(L)'
;ATYLQAYGDLMVETNQWDPAVLAAFRADEVVQGVGGAIDVVASTEQLEHIAGLLPDEWLAPAATGTAQQCAAAVRGQLDLGADAVIMHGASPAELEPIVEAYGTT
;
A
#
# COMPACT_ATOMS: atom_id res chain seq x y z
N ALA A 1 2.67 2.39 -6.38
CA ALA A 1 3.84 2.71 -7.24
C ALA A 1 3.69 4.01 -8.03
N THR A 2 2.52 4.36 -8.59
CA THR A 2 2.31 5.63 -9.34
C THR A 2 2.75 6.88 -8.59
N TYR A 3 2.45 6.98 -7.28
CA TYR A 3 2.91 8.10 -6.46
C TYR A 3 4.44 8.19 -6.36
N LEU A 4 5.17 7.06 -6.44
CA LEU A 4 6.64 7.08 -6.47
C LEU A 4 7.17 7.58 -7.83
N GLN A 5 6.41 7.41 -8.92
CA GLN A 5 6.75 8.01 -10.22
C GLN A 5 6.62 9.54 -10.18
N ALA A 6 5.54 10.06 -9.59
CA ALA A 6 5.21 11.49 -9.63
C ALA A 6 5.78 12.32 -8.45
N TYR A 7 5.77 11.75 -7.24
CA TYR A 7 6.07 12.43 -5.98
C TYR A 7 7.09 11.68 -5.13
N GLY A 8 7.90 10.80 -5.73
CA GLY A 8 8.80 9.90 -5.01
C GLY A 8 9.71 10.59 -3.99
N ASP A 9 10.36 11.69 -4.37
CA ASP A 9 11.28 12.39 -3.48
C ASP A 9 10.57 12.98 -2.25
N LEU A 10 9.38 13.58 -2.46
CA LEU A 10 8.55 14.11 -1.37
C LEU A 10 8.09 12.99 -0.42
N MET A 11 7.68 11.84 -0.96
CA MET A 11 7.27 10.69 -0.14
C MET A 11 8.41 10.16 0.70
N VAL A 12 9.59 9.97 0.11
CA VAL A 12 10.80 9.50 0.81
C VAL A 12 11.20 10.47 1.91
N GLU A 13 11.23 11.77 1.63
CA GLU A 13 11.59 12.80 2.60
C GLU A 13 10.59 12.84 3.77
N THR A 14 9.30 12.92 3.47
CA THR A 14 8.22 13.04 4.48
C THR A 14 8.21 11.85 5.43
N ASN A 15 8.39 10.64 4.90
CA ASN A 15 8.34 9.41 5.70
C ASN A 15 9.71 9.00 6.25
N GLN A 16 10.77 9.76 5.96
CA GLN A 16 12.15 9.45 6.33
C GLN A 16 12.60 8.06 5.86
N TRP A 17 12.15 7.67 4.67
CA TRP A 17 12.51 6.39 4.05
C TRP A 17 13.91 6.44 3.41
N ASP A 18 14.49 5.27 3.14
CA ASP A 18 15.78 5.18 2.45
C ASP A 18 15.67 5.65 0.98
N PRO A 19 16.36 6.74 0.58
CA PRO A 19 16.34 7.22 -0.79
C PRO A 19 16.96 6.23 -1.80
N ALA A 20 17.80 5.29 -1.36
CA ALA A 20 18.38 4.28 -2.24
C ALA A 20 17.31 3.35 -2.85
N VAL A 21 16.25 3.06 -2.10
CA VAL A 21 15.11 2.26 -2.59
C VAL A 21 14.40 2.97 -3.73
N LEU A 22 14.16 4.28 -3.60
CA LEU A 22 13.54 5.07 -4.68
C LEU A 22 14.45 5.14 -5.91
N ALA A 23 15.76 5.28 -5.72
CA ALA A 23 16.73 5.26 -6.82
C ALA A 23 16.71 3.92 -7.57
N ALA A 24 16.68 2.80 -6.83
CA ALA A 24 16.55 1.46 -7.41
C ALA A 24 15.23 1.28 -8.18
N PHE A 25 14.10 1.68 -7.56
CA PHE A 25 12.79 1.66 -8.21
C PHE A 25 12.79 2.44 -9.53
N ARG A 26 13.39 3.63 -9.58
CA ARG A 26 13.47 4.46 -10.81
C ARG A 26 14.42 3.91 -11.88
N ALA A 27 15.44 3.14 -11.46
CA ALA A 27 16.42 2.54 -12.35
C ALA A 27 15.92 1.22 -12.97
N ASP A 28 14.87 0.62 -12.42
CA ASP A 28 14.33 -0.66 -12.89
C ASP A 28 13.72 -0.55 -14.30
N GLU A 29 14.09 -1.50 -15.18
CA GLU A 29 13.69 -1.49 -16.59
C GLU A 29 12.18 -1.66 -16.77
N VAL A 30 11.51 -2.43 -15.91
CA VAL A 30 10.05 -2.60 -15.96
C VAL A 30 9.38 -1.28 -15.60
N VAL A 31 9.85 -0.61 -14.55
CA VAL A 31 9.33 0.71 -14.13
C VAL A 31 9.50 1.76 -15.23
N GLN A 32 10.67 1.82 -15.86
CA GLN A 32 10.92 2.75 -16.97
C GLN A 32 10.11 2.43 -18.23
N GLY A 33 9.82 1.15 -18.46
CA GLY A 33 9.03 0.67 -19.59
C GLY A 33 7.53 0.97 -19.48
N VAL A 34 7.02 1.33 -18.30
CA VAL A 34 5.60 1.67 -18.13
C VAL A 34 5.31 3.07 -18.70
N GLY A 35 4.70 3.12 -19.88
CA GLY A 35 4.35 4.35 -20.61
C GLY A 35 3.18 5.17 -20.04
N GLY A 36 2.89 5.05 -18.74
CA GLY A 36 1.77 5.72 -18.08
C GLY A 36 1.81 5.53 -16.56
N ALA A 37 0.72 5.93 -15.90
CA ALA A 37 0.55 5.69 -14.47
C ALA A 37 0.48 4.17 -14.20
N ILE A 38 1.38 3.64 -13.35
CA ILE A 38 1.52 2.20 -13.11
C ILE A 38 0.19 1.55 -12.70
N ASP A 39 -0.56 2.18 -11.81
CA ASP A 39 -1.88 1.70 -11.35
C ASP A 39 -2.98 1.73 -12.41
N VAL A 40 -2.76 2.38 -13.55
CA VAL A 40 -3.72 2.47 -14.66
C VAL A 40 -3.37 1.51 -15.80
N VAL A 41 -2.09 1.37 -16.14
CA VAL A 41 -1.69 0.72 -17.39
C VAL A 41 -0.78 -0.52 -17.21
N ALA A 42 -0.22 -0.74 -16.03
CA ALA A 42 0.66 -1.90 -15.84
C ALA A 42 -0.13 -3.21 -15.84
N SER A 43 0.46 -4.26 -16.42
CA SER A 43 -0.08 -5.61 -16.34
C SER A 43 0.11 -6.20 -14.94
N THR A 44 -0.62 -7.28 -14.62
CA THR A 44 -0.43 -8.01 -13.35
C THR A 44 1.02 -8.45 -13.14
N GLU A 45 1.67 -9.00 -14.18
CA GLU A 45 3.07 -9.43 -14.11
C GLU A 45 4.02 -8.26 -13.79
N GLN A 46 3.79 -7.10 -14.41
CA GLN A 46 4.55 -5.89 -14.10
C GLN A 46 4.32 -5.43 -12.66
N LEU A 47 3.08 -5.49 -12.18
CA LEU A 47 2.75 -5.13 -10.80
C LEU A 47 3.40 -6.07 -9.79
N GLU A 48 3.45 -7.39 -10.06
CA GLU A 48 4.13 -8.38 -9.23
C GLU A 48 5.64 -8.14 -9.19
N HIS A 49 6.26 -7.83 -10.32
CA HIS A 49 7.68 -7.43 -10.37
C HIS A 49 7.94 -6.16 -9.55
N ILE A 50 7.14 -5.12 -9.80
CA ILE A 50 7.27 -3.83 -9.12
C ILE A 50 7.08 -3.96 -7.61
N ALA A 51 6.18 -4.84 -7.15
CA ALA A 51 5.98 -5.10 -5.73
C ALA A 51 7.26 -5.60 -5.05
N GLY A 52 8.07 -6.43 -5.74
CA GLY A 52 9.34 -6.93 -5.23
C GLY A 52 10.46 -5.88 -5.09
N LEU A 53 10.27 -4.67 -5.65
CA LEU A 53 11.22 -3.57 -5.52
C LEU A 53 11.01 -2.74 -4.25
N LEU A 54 9.84 -2.85 -3.63
CA LEU A 54 9.43 -2.03 -2.50
C LEU A 54 9.54 -2.87 -1.21
N PRO A 55 10.12 -2.32 -0.15
CA PRO A 55 10.31 -3.08 1.06
C PRO A 55 9.00 -3.13 1.87
N ASP A 56 8.75 -4.26 2.54
CA ASP A 56 7.49 -4.54 3.24
C ASP A 56 7.17 -3.48 4.29
N GLU A 57 8.18 -2.88 4.94
CA GLU A 57 7.96 -1.85 5.96
C GLU A 57 7.30 -0.57 5.43
N TRP A 58 7.42 -0.26 4.14
CA TRP A 58 6.69 0.87 3.55
C TRP A 58 5.19 0.61 3.46
N LEU A 59 4.79 -0.67 3.44
CA LEU A 59 3.40 -1.12 3.37
C LEU A 59 2.84 -1.55 4.73
N ALA A 60 3.69 -1.68 5.75
CA ALA A 60 3.29 -2.10 7.10
C ALA A 60 2.11 -1.32 7.73
N PRO A 61 1.90 -0.02 7.44
CA PRO A 61 0.72 0.70 7.95
C PRO A 61 -0.61 0.27 7.31
N ALA A 62 -0.58 -0.44 6.18
CA ALA A 62 -1.80 -0.90 5.52
C ALA A 62 -2.40 -2.11 6.25
N ALA A 63 -3.73 -2.15 6.35
CA ALA A 63 -4.46 -3.31 6.83
C ALA A 63 -4.42 -4.42 5.76
N THR A 64 -3.55 -5.40 5.95
CA THR A 64 -3.38 -6.56 5.05
C THR A 64 -3.32 -7.86 5.84
N GLY A 65 -3.54 -9.00 5.16
CA GLY A 65 -3.53 -10.32 5.79
C GLY A 65 -4.94 -10.85 6.08
N THR A 66 -5.11 -11.52 7.22
CA THR A 66 -6.38 -12.12 7.61
C THR A 66 -7.40 -11.06 8.06
N ALA A 67 -8.68 -11.44 8.07
CA ALA A 67 -9.75 -10.57 8.57
C ALA A 67 -9.48 -10.06 10.00
N GLN A 68 -8.93 -10.90 10.87
CA GLN A 68 -8.59 -10.53 12.25
C GLN A 68 -7.43 -9.54 12.31
N GLN A 69 -6.42 -9.68 11.44
CA GLN A 69 -5.30 -8.74 11.35
C GLN A 69 -5.80 -7.38 10.86
N CYS A 70 -6.63 -7.35 9.82
CA CYS A 70 -7.23 -6.12 9.32
C CYS A 70 -8.13 -5.44 10.36
N ALA A 71 -8.98 -6.19 11.07
CA ALA A 71 -9.82 -5.66 12.13
C ALA A 71 -9.00 -5.11 13.31
N ALA A 72 -7.88 -5.76 13.65
CA ALA A 72 -6.95 -5.24 14.66
C ALA A 72 -6.28 -3.94 14.22
N ALA A 73 -5.89 -3.83 12.94
CA ALA A 73 -5.35 -2.59 12.39
C ALA A 73 -6.37 -1.44 12.43
N VAL A 74 -7.63 -1.70 12.09
CA VAL A 74 -8.73 -0.71 12.21
C VAL A 74 -8.88 -0.22 13.65
N ARG A 75 -8.92 -1.13 14.63
CA ARG A 75 -8.98 -0.77 16.06
C ARG A 75 -7.77 0.06 16.47
N GLY A 76 -6.57 -0.33 16.03
CA GLY A 76 -5.35 0.42 16.29
C GLY A 76 -5.41 1.87 15.80
N GLN A 77 -6.03 2.14 14.65
CA GLN A 77 -6.22 3.53 14.17
C GLN A 77 -7.14 4.33 15.10
N LEU A 78 -8.20 3.72 15.62
CA LEU A 78 -9.10 4.35 16.59
C LEU A 78 -8.40 4.59 17.94
N ASP A 79 -7.57 3.65 18.38
CA ASP A 79 -6.75 3.78 19.60
C ASP A 79 -5.74 4.94 19.49
N LEU A 80 -5.27 5.24 18.27
CA LEU A 80 -4.43 6.40 17.97
C LEU A 80 -5.21 7.73 17.94
N GLY A 81 -6.53 7.69 18.10
CA GLY A 81 -7.40 8.87 18.20
C GLY A 81 -8.15 9.23 16.92
N ALA A 82 -8.19 8.35 15.91
CA ALA A 82 -9.07 8.56 14.75
C ALA A 82 -10.55 8.43 15.15
N ASP A 83 -11.40 9.34 14.69
CA ASP A 83 -12.86 9.25 14.90
C ASP A 83 -13.52 8.20 13.97
N ALA A 84 -12.91 7.96 12.81
CA ALA A 84 -13.39 7.02 11.81
C ALA A 84 -12.25 6.52 10.91
N VAL A 85 -12.46 5.35 10.30
CA VAL A 85 -11.53 4.72 9.33
C VAL A 85 -12.27 4.46 8.02
N ILE A 86 -11.57 4.63 6.89
CA ILE A 86 -12.06 4.30 5.55
C ILE A 86 -11.23 3.12 5.01
N MET A 87 -11.91 2.02 4.67
CA MET A 87 -11.28 0.85 4.02
C MET A 87 -11.44 0.97 2.51
N HIS A 88 -10.38 1.42 1.83
CA HIS A 88 -10.38 1.68 0.38
C HIS A 88 -9.72 0.54 -0.41
N GLY A 89 -10.15 0.35 -1.66
CA GLY A 89 -9.49 -0.56 -2.61
C GLY A 89 -9.94 -2.02 -2.53
N ALA A 90 -11.06 -2.29 -1.87
CA ALA A 90 -11.63 -3.62 -1.74
C ALA A 90 -13.13 -3.61 -2.10
N SER A 91 -13.62 -4.71 -2.66
CA SER A 91 -15.03 -4.94 -2.92
C SER A 91 -15.79 -5.23 -1.62
N PRO A 92 -17.14 -5.10 -1.62
CA PRO A 92 -17.94 -5.44 -0.44
C PRO A 92 -17.72 -6.87 0.07
N ALA A 93 -17.55 -7.85 -0.83
CA ALA A 93 -17.32 -9.25 -0.46
C ALA A 93 -15.95 -9.48 0.19
N GLU A 94 -14.93 -8.71 -0.20
CA GLU A 94 -13.60 -8.76 0.44
C GLU A 94 -13.61 -8.09 1.81
N LEU A 95 -14.47 -7.07 2.02
CA LEU A 95 -14.59 -6.35 3.28
C LEU A 95 -15.50 -7.03 4.29
N GLU A 96 -16.52 -7.78 3.85
CA GLU A 96 -17.48 -8.49 4.70
C GLU A 96 -16.82 -9.25 5.88
N PRO A 97 -15.84 -10.15 5.68
CA PRO A 97 -15.22 -10.88 6.78
C PRO A 97 -14.43 -9.97 7.75
N ILE A 98 -13.89 -8.84 7.27
CA ILE A 98 -13.20 -7.86 8.12
C ILE A 98 -14.21 -7.14 9.02
N VAL A 99 -15.36 -6.75 8.47
CA VAL A 99 -16.44 -6.11 9.24
C VAL A 99 -17.01 -7.05 10.29
N GLU A 100 -17.20 -8.33 9.96
CA GLU A 100 -17.59 -9.36 10.92
C GLU A 100 -16.57 -9.50 12.07
N ALA A 101 -15.28 -9.64 11.73
CA ALA A 101 -14.20 -9.76 12.72
C ALA A 101 -13.99 -8.48 13.55
N TYR A 102 -14.37 -7.31 13.01
CA TYR A 102 -14.36 -6.07 13.77
C TYR A 102 -15.49 -6.02 14.80
N GLY A 103 -16.68 -6.52 14.45
CA GLY A 103 -17.85 -6.58 15.34
C GLY A 103 -17.73 -7.59 16.49
N THR A 104 -16.84 -8.56 16.37
CA THR A 104 -16.51 -9.47 17.48
C THR A 104 -15.54 -8.80 18.45
N THR A 105 -15.95 -8.66 19.71
CA THR A 105 -15.14 -8.13 20.83
C THR A 105 -14.48 -9.25 21.62
#